data_AF-A0A5Q2MVN0-F1
#
_entry.id   AF-A0A5Q2MVN0-F1
#
_cell.length_a   1.000
_cell.length_b   1.000
_cell.length_c   1.000
_cell.angle_alpha   90.00
_cell.angle_beta   90.00
_cell.angle_gamma   90.00
#
_symmetry.space_group_name_H-M   'P 1'
#
loop_
_entity.id
_entity.type
_entity.pdbx_description
1 polymer ?
#
loop_
_entity_poly.entity_id
_entity_poly.type
_entity_poly.pdbx_seq_one_letter_code
_entity_poly.pdbx_strand_id
1 'polypeptide(L)'
;MKFWQSLVFKIWIMMVFFSLALLGLMGAFFYDLLGTYTMQRETRELASRAALVGVEKDLEKAAQLSHSISVETGALVLFGSTKGDIDEVFAYGISPLKEEMTVGKQRQWGRWHEQETLMGPRVGREQRHLDHTLLQPNGVNQFFIPVTAEESQQLERGHVVSRKGELPFLEVSVLAVFVPILESDQVWRVVYILAPLQPITQDLEQLQAWILSAALFLLLLSGIVAFLLSRKVARPLTLLHGAAEEMRKGKFQHSLPVQGRDEIGRLGQTLNTLSKELSDSLQQLEEKNEQLAQGMQSMRDLAANVSHDLRTPMFLIQGYAEALRDDMARTAQERQEMAEIILSETERMERLVEDLMELARLESGYFRFEMEKILPYDLIKETCRRMEGMAKERHILLQPSIIDRIDTMKEIRADGGRLEQALMNLIDNGLRHTPPGGQVTVTLTMEKKAVLFSVNDTGSGLSAEDVPRVWERFYRGDKSRNRKTDASSGLGLAIVKAIVEGHRGQVGLENRPGQGASFYFRIPKNL
;
A
#
# COMPACT_ATOMS: atom_id res chain seq x y z
N MET A 1 -7.77 5.51 -16.51
CA MET A 1 -9.11 4.92 -16.45
C MET A 1 -9.56 4.38 -15.07
N LYS A 2 -8.68 3.98 -14.13
CA LYS A 2 -9.11 3.45 -12.80
C LYS A 2 -9.69 4.46 -11.78
N PHE A 3 -9.72 5.76 -12.10
CA PHE A 3 -10.23 6.79 -11.17
C PHE A 3 -11.74 6.68 -10.92
N TRP A 4 -12.50 6.15 -11.89
CA TRP A 4 -13.96 6.00 -11.85
C TRP A 4 -14.46 4.84 -10.96
N GLN A 5 -13.56 4.00 -10.42
CA GLN A 5 -13.93 2.86 -9.57
C GLN A 5 -13.92 3.17 -8.06
N SER A 6 -13.45 4.35 -7.64
CA SER A 6 -13.47 4.74 -6.23
C SER A 6 -14.91 4.96 -5.76
N LEU A 7 -15.32 4.22 -4.71
CA LEU A 7 -16.61 4.39 -4.03
C LEU A 7 -16.87 5.86 -3.67
N VAL A 8 -15.82 6.59 -3.26
CA VAL A 8 -15.87 8.01 -2.90
C VAL A 8 -16.33 8.88 -4.07
N PHE A 9 -15.86 8.59 -5.29
CA PHE A 9 -16.23 9.36 -6.48
C PHE A 9 -17.69 9.12 -6.89
N LYS A 10 -18.18 7.87 -6.76
CA LYS A 10 -19.58 7.53 -7.02
C LYS A 10 -20.52 8.21 -6.01
N ILE A 11 -20.16 8.19 -4.73
CA ILE A 11 -20.90 8.88 -3.67
C ILE A 11 -20.91 10.40 -3.93
N TRP A 12 -19.77 10.96 -4.31
CA TRP A 12 -19.67 12.39 -4.65
C TRP A 12 -20.59 12.78 -5.80
N ILE A 13 -20.57 12.03 -6.91
CA ILE A 13 -21.47 12.26 -8.05
C ILE A 13 -22.94 12.21 -7.61
N MET A 14 -23.30 11.20 -6.82
CA MET A 14 -24.67 11.03 -6.34
C MET A 14 -25.09 12.22 -5.46
N MET A 15 -24.22 12.69 -4.56
CA MET A 15 -24.49 13.87 -3.74
C MET A 15 -24.58 15.15 -4.56
N VAL A 16 -23.79 15.30 -5.62
CA VAL A 16 -23.85 16.47 -6.51
C VAL A 16 -25.19 16.50 -7.26
N PHE A 17 -25.61 15.39 -7.85
CA PHE A 17 -26.91 15.32 -8.54
C PHE A 17 -28.07 15.57 -7.58
N PHE A 18 -28.01 14.99 -6.37
CA PHE A 18 -29.03 15.24 -5.35
C PHE A 18 -29.07 16.70 -4.91
N SER A 19 -27.90 17.33 -4.70
CA SER A 19 -27.80 18.73 -4.29
C SER A 19 -28.30 19.68 -5.38
N LEU A 20 -27.98 19.41 -6.65
CA LEU A 20 -28.49 20.18 -7.79
C LEU A 20 -30.01 20.06 -7.92
N ALA A 21 -30.57 18.86 -7.78
CA ALA A 21 -32.01 18.64 -7.83
C ALA A 21 -32.73 19.36 -6.67
N LEU A 22 -32.17 19.27 -5.45
CA LEU A 22 -32.71 19.95 -4.27
C LEU A 22 -32.65 21.47 -4.41
N LEU A 23 -31.55 22.01 -4.95
CA LEU A 23 -31.38 23.45 -5.16
C LEU A 23 -32.35 23.98 -6.24
N GLY A 24 -32.57 23.22 -7.31
CA GLY A 24 -33.59 23.55 -8.32
C GLY A 24 -35.00 23.59 -7.71
N LEU A 25 -35.35 22.58 -6.90
CA LEU A 25 -36.63 22.52 -6.19
C LEU A 25 -36.80 23.66 -5.18
N MET A 26 -35.79 23.94 -4.37
CA MET A 26 -35.80 25.06 -3.42
C MET A 26 -35.89 26.40 -4.14
N GLY A 27 -35.14 26.60 -5.22
CA GLY A 27 -35.19 27.83 -6.01
C GLY A 27 -36.58 28.09 -6.58
N ALA A 28 -37.22 27.07 -7.17
CA ALA A 28 -38.59 27.18 -7.67
C ALA A 28 -39.60 27.46 -6.56
N PHE A 29 -39.49 26.77 -5.42
CA PHE A 29 -40.36 26.98 -4.27
C PHE A 29 -40.20 28.38 -3.66
N PHE A 30 -38.97 28.85 -3.47
CA PHE A 30 -38.70 30.19 -2.94
C PHE A 30 -39.16 31.27 -3.90
N TYR A 31 -39.01 31.08 -5.21
CA TYR A 31 -39.51 32.03 -6.20
C TYR A 31 -41.04 32.17 -6.13
N ASP A 32 -41.78 31.06 -6.04
CA ASP A 32 -43.25 31.09 -5.89
C ASP A 32 -43.66 31.69 -4.53
N LEU A 33 -42.96 31.32 -3.44
CA LEU A 33 -43.28 31.79 -2.10
C LEU A 33 -42.95 33.28 -1.89
N LEU A 34 -41.78 33.75 -2.31
CA LEU A 34 -41.43 35.18 -2.23
C LEU A 34 -42.30 35.98 -3.20
N GLY A 35 -42.58 35.46 -4.39
CA GLY A 35 -43.47 36.11 -5.35
C GLY A 35 -44.85 36.33 -4.75
N THR A 36 -45.47 35.29 -4.20
CA THR A 36 -46.80 35.39 -3.56
C THR A 36 -46.80 36.29 -2.32
N TYR A 37 -45.79 36.20 -1.46
CA TYR A 37 -45.68 37.06 -0.27
C TYR A 37 -45.50 38.54 -0.62
N THR A 38 -44.62 38.83 -1.59
CA THR A 38 -44.33 40.20 -2.02
C THR A 38 -45.57 40.83 -2.66
N MET A 39 -46.28 40.08 -3.51
CA MET A 39 -47.54 40.53 -4.10
C MET A 39 -48.61 40.82 -3.05
N GLN A 40 -48.79 39.96 -2.05
CA GLN A 40 -49.76 40.19 -0.98
C GLN A 40 -49.43 41.43 -0.14
N ARG A 41 -48.15 41.65 0.13
CA ARG A 41 -47.68 42.83 0.86
C ARG A 41 -47.97 44.10 0.07
N GLU A 42 -47.58 44.13 -1.21
CA GLU A 42 -47.82 45.26 -2.11
C GLU A 42 -49.31 45.56 -2.28
N THR A 43 -50.13 44.54 -2.53
CA THR A 43 -51.60 44.69 -2.62
C THR A 43 -52.17 45.34 -1.36
N ARG A 44 -51.76 44.91 -0.16
CA ARG A 44 -52.25 45.49 1.10
C ARG A 44 -51.81 46.94 1.28
N GLU A 45 -50.56 47.24 0.94
CA GLU A 45 -50.01 48.58 1.05
C GLU A 45 -50.70 49.55 0.09
N LEU A 46 -50.83 49.17 -1.19
CA LEU A 46 -51.55 49.93 -2.19
C LEU A 46 -53.02 50.08 -1.82
N ALA A 47 -53.68 49.03 -1.33
CA ALA A 47 -55.08 49.10 -0.93
C ALA A 47 -55.30 50.07 0.25
N SER A 48 -54.40 50.06 1.24
CA SER A 48 -54.45 51.00 2.37
C SER A 48 -54.26 52.44 1.91
N ARG A 49 -53.32 52.68 0.99
CA ARG A 49 -53.08 54.01 0.42
C ARG A 49 -54.26 54.48 -0.43
N ALA A 50 -54.86 53.60 -1.24
CA ALA A 50 -56.05 53.89 -2.03
C ALA A 50 -57.25 54.25 -1.14
N ALA A 51 -57.43 53.54 -0.02
CA ALA A 51 -58.49 53.83 0.93
C ALA A 51 -58.35 55.23 1.54
N LEU A 52 -57.12 55.68 1.82
CA LEU A 52 -56.87 57.05 2.30
C LEU A 52 -57.26 58.10 1.26
N VAL A 53 -56.89 57.89 -0.02
CA VAL A 53 -57.32 58.76 -1.12
C VAL A 53 -58.85 58.77 -1.24
N GLY A 54 -59.46 57.60 -1.11
CA GLY A 54 -60.89 57.40 -1.30
C GLY A 54 -61.80 58.02 -0.24
N VAL A 55 -61.28 58.15 0.98
CA VAL A 55 -62.00 58.73 2.13
C VAL A 55 -61.79 60.25 2.22
N GLU A 56 -60.78 60.79 1.54
CA GLU A 56 -60.48 62.22 1.53
C GLU A 56 -61.55 63.00 0.73
N LYS A 57 -62.20 63.95 1.41
CA LYS A 57 -63.32 64.73 0.85
C LYS A 57 -62.83 66.00 0.13
N ASP A 58 -61.62 66.45 0.46
CA ASP A 58 -60.99 67.59 -0.20
C ASP A 58 -60.33 67.14 -1.51
N LEU A 59 -60.83 67.66 -2.63
CA LEU A 59 -60.38 67.28 -3.97
C LEU A 59 -58.90 67.59 -4.19
N GLU A 60 -58.37 68.69 -3.61
CA GLU A 60 -56.96 69.04 -3.73
C GLU A 60 -56.08 68.08 -2.92
N LYS A 61 -56.53 67.66 -1.73
CA LYS A 61 -55.81 66.69 -0.91
C LYS A 61 -55.87 65.28 -1.49
N ALA A 62 -57.01 64.86 -2.02
CA ALA A 62 -57.15 63.57 -2.72
C ALA A 62 -56.24 63.53 -3.96
N ALA A 63 -56.13 64.63 -4.70
CA ALA A 63 -55.19 64.75 -5.83
C ALA A 63 -53.73 64.71 -5.36
N GLN A 64 -53.37 65.40 -4.27
CA GLN A 64 -52.03 65.35 -3.69
C GLN A 64 -51.64 63.95 -3.20
N LEU A 65 -52.54 63.25 -2.52
CA LEU A 65 -52.34 61.87 -2.07
C LEU A 65 -52.20 60.91 -3.26
N SER A 66 -53.05 61.05 -4.28
CA SER A 66 -52.93 60.28 -5.53
C SER A 66 -51.58 60.51 -6.22
N HIS A 67 -51.14 61.77 -6.29
CA HIS A 67 -49.86 62.14 -6.87
C HIS A 67 -48.69 61.57 -6.05
N SER A 68 -48.76 61.61 -4.72
CA SER A 68 -47.74 61.01 -3.84
C SER A 68 -47.61 59.50 -4.05
N ILE A 69 -48.73 58.77 -4.15
CA ILE A 69 -48.72 57.33 -4.44
C ILE A 69 -48.07 57.08 -5.80
N SER A 70 -48.46 57.87 -6.81
CA SER A 70 -47.98 57.75 -8.17
C SER A 70 -46.47 58.01 -8.30
N VAL A 71 -45.94 59.02 -7.61
CA VAL A 71 -44.50 59.34 -7.59
C VAL A 71 -43.68 58.27 -6.87
N GLU A 72 -44.18 57.72 -5.76
CA GLU A 72 -43.44 56.72 -4.99
C GLU A 72 -43.47 55.32 -5.61
N THR A 73 -44.60 54.94 -6.23
CA THR A 73 -44.81 53.56 -6.70
C THR A 73 -44.81 53.43 -8.22
N GLY A 74 -44.77 54.55 -8.96
CA GLY A 74 -44.97 54.59 -10.41
C GLY A 74 -46.39 54.21 -10.84
N ALA A 75 -47.34 54.13 -9.89
CA ALA A 75 -48.68 53.63 -10.18
C ALA A 75 -49.57 54.69 -10.86
N LEU A 76 -50.45 54.22 -11.74
CA LEU A 76 -51.55 55.01 -12.30
C LEU A 76 -52.76 54.89 -11.37
N VAL A 77 -53.32 56.02 -10.92
CA VAL A 77 -54.47 56.07 -10.01
C VAL A 77 -55.70 56.62 -10.73
N LEU A 78 -56.74 55.81 -10.82
CA LEU A 78 -57.99 56.11 -11.53
C LEU A 78 -59.19 55.91 -10.61
N PHE A 79 -60.30 56.59 -10.89
CA PHE A 79 -61.57 56.40 -10.20
C PHE A 79 -62.64 55.95 -11.17
N GLY A 80 -63.48 55.02 -10.75
CA GLY A 80 -64.54 54.50 -11.60
C GLY A 80 -65.64 53.75 -10.87
N SER A 81 -66.48 53.07 -11.63
CA SER A 81 -67.61 52.28 -11.16
C SER A 81 -67.23 50.82 -10.86
N THR A 82 -68.08 50.08 -10.15
CA THR A 82 -67.90 48.62 -9.93
C THR A 82 -67.90 47.78 -11.20
N LYS A 83 -68.26 48.36 -12.35
CA LYS A 83 -68.28 47.70 -13.67
C LYS A 83 -67.06 48.02 -14.53
N GLY A 84 -66.16 48.87 -14.05
CA GLY A 84 -64.93 49.20 -14.79
C GLY A 84 -65.00 50.45 -15.68
N ASP A 85 -66.09 51.20 -15.62
CA ASP A 85 -66.20 52.50 -16.28
C ASP A 85 -65.39 53.52 -15.47
N ILE A 86 -64.39 54.16 -16.09
CA ILE A 86 -63.55 55.15 -15.41
C ILE A 86 -64.18 56.54 -15.55
N ASP A 87 -64.42 57.15 -14.40
CA ASP A 87 -65.01 58.48 -14.26
C ASP A 87 -63.94 59.58 -14.34
N GLU A 88 -62.80 59.41 -13.66
CA GLU A 88 -61.75 60.43 -13.54
C GLU A 88 -60.34 59.83 -13.37
N VAL A 89 -59.31 60.53 -13.88
CA VAL A 89 -57.88 60.18 -13.73
C VAL A 89 -57.20 61.24 -12.88
N PHE A 90 -56.66 60.85 -11.72
CA PHE A 90 -56.14 61.81 -10.73
C PHE A 90 -54.61 61.95 -10.74
N ALA A 91 -53.87 60.88 -11.05
CA ALA A 91 -52.40 60.93 -11.09
C ALA A 91 -51.80 59.93 -12.08
N TYR A 92 -50.82 60.38 -12.87
CA TYR A 92 -50.06 59.58 -13.82
C TYR A 92 -48.65 59.30 -13.29
N GLY A 93 -48.29 58.02 -13.22
CA GLY A 93 -46.98 57.56 -12.72
C GLY A 93 -46.16 56.74 -13.71
N ILE A 94 -46.66 56.53 -14.93
CA ILE A 94 -46.05 55.58 -15.86
C ILE A 94 -45.26 56.33 -16.95
N SER A 95 -43.97 56.53 -16.67
CA SER A 95 -42.98 57.01 -17.62
C SER A 95 -42.61 55.85 -18.57
N PRO A 96 -43.09 55.89 -19.83
CA PRO A 96 -42.39 56.66 -20.86
C PRO A 96 -43.29 57.52 -21.77
N LEU A 97 -44.49 57.93 -21.35
CA LEU A 97 -45.28 58.92 -22.08
C LEU A 97 -44.83 60.34 -21.70
N LYS A 98 -43.76 60.81 -22.34
CA LYS A 98 -43.37 62.23 -22.38
C LYS A 98 -44.41 63.00 -23.19
N GLU A 99 -45.52 63.39 -22.58
CA GLU A 99 -46.36 64.50 -23.05
C GLU A 99 -47.27 64.96 -21.90
N GLU A 100 -47.08 66.22 -21.48
CA GLU A 100 -47.95 66.89 -20.50
C GLU A 100 -49.38 66.96 -21.04
N MET A 101 -50.30 66.19 -20.45
CA MET A 101 -51.74 66.32 -20.69
C MET A 101 -52.43 66.90 -19.46
N THR A 102 -53.00 68.08 -19.64
CA THR A 102 -53.81 68.81 -18.66
C THR A 102 -55.08 68.04 -18.27
N VAL A 103 -55.42 68.11 -16.97
CA VAL A 103 -56.67 67.65 -16.35
C VAL A 103 -57.88 67.92 -17.27
N GLY A 104 -58.56 66.85 -17.69
CA GLY A 104 -59.75 66.92 -18.54
C GLY A 104 -60.94 67.57 -17.85
N LYS A 105 -61.80 68.25 -18.63
CA LYS A 105 -62.93 69.08 -18.18
C LYS A 105 -63.81 68.39 -17.12
N GLN A 106 -63.92 69.04 -15.96
CA GLN A 106 -64.92 68.82 -14.91
C GLN A 106 -66.33 68.61 -15.49
N ARG A 107 -66.96 67.46 -15.22
CA ARG A 107 -68.42 67.45 -15.07
C ARG A 107 -68.73 68.16 -13.76
N GLN A 108 -69.59 69.17 -13.78
CA GLN A 108 -70.05 69.84 -12.55
C GLN A 108 -70.84 68.85 -11.70
N TRP A 109 -70.26 68.40 -10.59
CA TRP A 109 -70.98 67.71 -9.52
C TRP A 109 -71.26 68.69 -8.37
N GLY A 110 -72.41 68.53 -7.73
CA GLY A 110 -72.85 69.36 -6.61
C GLY A 110 -71.88 69.32 -5.44
N ARG A 111 -71.86 70.41 -4.65
CA ARG A 111 -71.05 70.52 -3.43
C ARG A 111 -71.26 69.29 -2.54
N TRP A 112 -70.15 68.74 -2.06
CA TRP A 112 -70.07 67.69 -1.04
C TRP A 112 -71.08 67.96 0.10
N HIS A 113 -72.02 67.04 0.33
CA HIS A 113 -72.94 67.13 1.45
C HIS A 113 -72.18 66.89 2.77
N GLU A 114 -72.36 67.82 3.73
CA GLU A 114 -71.50 67.98 4.90
C GLU A 114 -71.81 67.03 6.07
N GLN A 115 -72.62 65.98 5.86
CA GLN A 115 -73.02 65.07 6.94
C GLN A 115 -73.14 63.64 6.40
N GLU A 116 -72.04 62.88 6.44
CA GLU A 116 -72.01 61.40 6.55
C GLU A 116 -70.56 60.88 6.60
N THR A 117 -70.35 59.77 7.33
CA THR A 117 -69.01 59.24 7.66
C THR A 117 -68.64 58.14 6.65
N LEU A 118 -67.63 58.38 5.81
CA LEU A 118 -67.11 57.36 4.89
C LEU A 118 -66.38 56.27 5.68
N MET A 119 -66.66 54.99 5.39
CA MET A 119 -65.99 53.85 6.03
C MET A 119 -64.92 53.23 5.11
N GLY A 120 -63.80 52.84 5.71
CA GLY A 120 -62.75 52.08 5.01
C GLY A 120 -63.16 50.63 4.68
N PRO A 121 -62.47 50.00 3.71
CA PRO A 121 -62.84 48.67 3.20
C PRO A 121 -62.60 47.53 4.19
N ARG A 122 -63.30 46.40 4.02
CA ARG A 122 -63.07 45.16 4.79
C ARG A 122 -62.02 44.29 4.10
N VAL A 123 -60.80 44.23 4.67
CA VAL A 123 -59.68 43.44 4.10
C VAL A 123 -59.85 41.95 4.44
N GLY A 124 -60.37 41.17 3.48
CA GLY A 124 -60.52 39.71 3.55
C GLY A 124 -59.43 38.93 2.78
N ARG A 125 -59.44 37.59 2.88
CA ARG A 125 -58.47 36.68 2.21
C ARG A 125 -58.69 36.63 0.69
N GLU A 126 -57.61 36.84 -0.06
CA GLU A 126 -57.49 36.84 -1.52
C GLU A 126 -57.80 35.46 -2.16
N GLN A 127 -58.51 35.42 -3.29
CA GLN A 127 -58.74 34.22 -4.11
C GLN A 127 -58.16 34.41 -5.52
N ARG A 128 -57.37 33.43 -5.99
CA ARG A 128 -56.68 33.40 -7.29
C ARG A 128 -57.68 33.30 -8.46
N HIS A 129 -57.57 34.17 -9.47
CA HIS A 129 -58.19 33.98 -10.80
C HIS A 129 -57.21 34.28 -11.94
N LEU A 130 -57.39 33.53 -13.05
CA LEU A 130 -56.48 33.34 -14.19
C LEU A 130 -56.47 34.50 -15.23
N ASP A 131 -55.40 34.50 -16.04
CA ASP A 131 -55.08 35.39 -17.16
C ASP A 131 -56.24 35.68 -18.12
N HIS A 132 -56.58 36.97 -18.30
CA HIS A 132 -57.49 37.44 -19.34
C HIS A 132 -56.97 38.72 -20.02
N THR A 133 -56.96 38.70 -21.35
CA THR A 133 -56.54 39.79 -22.24
C THR A 133 -57.66 40.84 -22.37
N LEU A 134 -57.32 42.13 -22.27
CA LEU A 134 -58.28 43.23 -22.38
C LEU A 134 -58.38 43.72 -23.85
N LEU A 135 -59.58 44.00 -24.34
CA LEU A 135 -59.82 44.53 -25.69
C LEU A 135 -60.22 46.02 -25.63
N GLN A 136 -59.73 46.82 -26.58
CA GLN A 136 -60.13 48.23 -26.72
C GLN A 136 -61.55 48.34 -27.30
N PRO A 137 -62.42 49.21 -26.77
CA PRO A 137 -63.55 49.75 -27.53
C PRO A 137 -63.09 50.99 -28.30
N ASN A 138 -63.40 51.00 -29.60
CA ASN A 138 -63.21 52.17 -30.47
C ASN A 138 -64.02 53.37 -29.95
N GLY A 139 -63.37 54.43 -29.48
CA GLY A 139 -64.04 55.69 -29.18
C GLY A 139 -63.37 56.51 -28.08
N VAL A 140 -62.90 57.70 -28.46
CA VAL A 140 -62.19 58.67 -27.63
C VAL A 140 -63.08 59.18 -26.47
N ASN A 141 -62.58 59.05 -25.23
CA ASN A 141 -63.01 59.65 -23.93
C ASN A 141 -63.49 58.73 -22.79
N GLN A 142 -63.34 57.40 -22.86
CA GLN A 142 -63.57 56.54 -21.68
C GLN A 142 -62.46 55.50 -21.54
N PHE A 143 -61.68 55.60 -20.45
CA PHE A 143 -60.88 54.46 -20.01
C PHE A 143 -61.85 53.39 -19.50
N PHE A 144 -61.74 52.17 -20.01
CA PHE A 144 -62.51 51.03 -19.51
C PHE A 144 -61.54 49.98 -19.00
N ILE A 145 -61.64 49.64 -17.72
CA ILE A 145 -60.91 48.52 -17.14
C ILE A 145 -61.89 47.36 -17.09
N PRO A 146 -61.71 46.28 -17.87
CA PRO A 146 -62.65 45.18 -17.86
C PRO A 146 -62.61 44.46 -16.51
N VAL A 147 -63.68 44.64 -15.75
CA VAL A 147 -63.94 43.96 -14.49
C VAL A 147 -64.82 42.74 -14.80
N THR A 148 -64.42 41.55 -14.36
CA THR A 148 -65.24 40.35 -14.55
C THR A 148 -66.50 40.42 -13.69
N ALA A 149 -67.52 39.62 -14.02
CA ALA A 149 -68.76 39.60 -13.25
C ALA A 149 -68.52 39.20 -11.77
N GLU A 150 -67.53 38.34 -11.51
CA GLU A 150 -67.14 37.94 -10.16
C GLU A 150 -66.42 39.06 -9.41
N GLU A 151 -65.46 39.74 -10.05
CA GLU A 151 -64.74 40.89 -9.46
C GLU A 151 -65.71 42.04 -9.15
N SER A 152 -66.66 42.31 -10.04
CA SER A 152 -67.70 43.33 -9.85
C SER A 152 -68.57 43.02 -8.63
N GLN A 153 -68.99 41.75 -8.49
CA GLN A 153 -69.75 41.30 -7.33
C GLN A 153 -68.93 41.38 -6.01
N GLN A 154 -67.62 41.13 -6.06
CA GLN A 154 -66.75 41.29 -4.90
C GLN A 154 -66.59 42.76 -4.51
N LEU A 155 -66.40 43.65 -5.49
CA LEU A 155 -66.33 45.09 -5.28
C LEU A 155 -67.62 45.61 -4.65
N GLU A 156 -68.79 45.23 -5.18
CA GLU A 156 -70.12 45.59 -4.66
C GLU A 156 -70.35 45.13 -3.21
N ARG A 157 -69.69 44.06 -2.78
CA ARG A 157 -69.71 43.57 -1.39
C ARG A 157 -68.69 44.28 -0.48
N GLY A 158 -67.96 45.28 -1.00
CA GLY A 158 -66.95 46.05 -0.27
C GLY A 158 -65.61 45.33 -0.11
N HIS A 159 -65.33 44.30 -0.92
CA HIS A 159 -64.05 43.59 -0.92
C HIS A 159 -63.05 44.21 -1.90
N VAL A 160 -61.79 44.29 -1.49
CA VAL A 160 -60.68 44.69 -2.36
C VAL A 160 -60.38 43.56 -3.34
N VAL A 161 -60.22 43.91 -4.62
CA VAL A 161 -59.85 42.97 -5.68
C VAL A 161 -58.43 43.29 -6.16
N SER A 162 -57.60 42.27 -6.34
CA SER A 162 -56.25 42.39 -6.89
C SER A 162 -56.01 41.37 -7.99
N ARG A 163 -55.34 41.77 -9.07
CA ARG A 163 -54.86 40.84 -10.10
C ARG A 163 -53.58 41.32 -10.77
N LYS A 164 -52.82 40.37 -11.30
CA LYS A 164 -51.70 40.62 -12.21
C LYS A 164 -52.19 40.54 -13.65
N GLY A 165 -51.75 41.46 -14.51
CA GLY A 165 -52.05 41.40 -15.93
C GLY A 165 -51.26 42.41 -16.75
N GLU A 166 -51.32 42.25 -18.06
CA GLU A 166 -50.84 43.25 -19.01
C GLU A 166 -51.99 44.15 -19.43
N LEU A 167 -51.80 45.47 -19.33
CA LEU A 167 -52.79 46.43 -19.80
C LEU A 167 -52.48 46.78 -21.27
N PRO A 168 -53.45 46.64 -22.20
CA PRO A 168 -53.21 46.84 -23.64
C PRO A 168 -52.77 48.26 -24.01
N PHE A 169 -53.04 49.24 -23.15
CA PHE A 169 -52.69 50.65 -23.37
C PHE A 169 -51.35 51.03 -22.72
N LEU A 170 -50.72 50.14 -21.96
CA LEU A 170 -49.48 50.41 -21.22
C LEU A 170 -48.32 49.46 -21.60
N GLU A 171 -48.56 48.35 -22.30
CA GLU A 171 -47.53 47.36 -22.71
C GLU A 171 -46.58 46.91 -21.57
N VAL A 172 -47.02 47.05 -20.31
CA VAL A 172 -46.27 46.62 -19.12
C VAL A 172 -47.14 45.75 -18.23
N SER A 173 -46.53 44.74 -17.61
CA SER A 173 -47.18 43.95 -16.56
C SER A 173 -47.38 44.82 -15.33
N VAL A 174 -48.62 44.93 -14.87
CA VAL A 174 -49.00 45.70 -13.69
C VAL A 174 -49.67 44.81 -12.64
N LEU A 175 -49.55 45.24 -11.39
CA LEU A 175 -50.43 44.84 -10.30
C LEU A 175 -51.60 45.82 -10.27
N ALA A 176 -52.79 45.32 -10.59
CA ALA A 176 -54.02 46.08 -10.55
C ALA A 176 -54.73 45.83 -9.21
N VAL A 177 -54.95 46.88 -8.43
CA VAL A 177 -55.62 46.84 -7.13
C VAL A 177 -56.86 47.75 -7.18
N PHE A 178 -58.03 47.18 -6.90
CA PHE A 178 -59.32 47.85 -6.97
C PHE A 178 -59.90 47.95 -5.56
N VAL A 179 -60.09 49.18 -5.09
CA VAL A 179 -60.55 49.46 -3.73
C VAL A 179 -61.92 50.12 -3.77
N PRO A 180 -62.99 49.43 -3.33
CA PRO A 180 -64.31 50.04 -3.24
C PRO A 180 -64.39 50.98 -2.04
N ILE A 181 -64.96 52.16 -2.25
CA ILE A 181 -65.26 53.14 -1.21
C ILE A 181 -66.75 53.06 -0.92
N LEU A 182 -67.09 52.90 0.36
CA LEU A 182 -68.46 52.69 0.82
C LEU A 182 -69.03 53.98 1.40
N GLU A 183 -70.24 54.33 0.97
CA GLU A 183 -71.07 55.40 1.53
C GLU A 183 -72.42 54.77 1.91
N SER A 184 -72.80 54.86 3.19
CA SER A 184 -74.06 54.31 3.70
C SER A 184 -74.32 52.83 3.32
N ASP A 185 -73.27 52.00 3.45
CA ASP A 185 -73.24 50.55 3.16
C ASP A 185 -73.45 50.17 1.67
N GLN A 186 -73.38 51.15 0.78
CA GLN A 186 -73.33 50.96 -0.67
C GLN A 186 -71.98 51.42 -1.24
N VAL A 187 -71.50 50.74 -2.29
CA VAL A 187 -70.27 51.16 -2.96
C VAL A 187 -70.55 52.41 -3.77
N TRP A 188 -69.94 53.50 -3.35
CA TRP A 188 -70.08 54.80 -3.97
C TRP A 188 -69.18 54.94 -5.20
N ARG A 189 -67.93 54.49 -5.09
CA ARG A 189 -66.96 54.50 -6.20
C ARG A 189 -65.83 53.50 -5.95
N VAL A 190 -65.02 53.22 -6.96
CA VAL A 190 -63.85 52.33 -6.87
C VAL A 190 -62.58 53.09 -7.26
N VAL A 191 -61.54 52.96 -6.44
CA VAL A 191 -60.18 53.43 -6.76
C VAL A 191 -59.41 52.30 -7.43
N TYR A 192 -58.92 52.56 -8.63
CA TYR A 192 -58.08 51.65 -9.41
C TYR A 192 -56.64 52.13 -9.29
N ILE A 193 -55.78 51.31 -8.70
CA ILE A 193 -54.33 51.54 -8.67
C ILE A 193 -53.67 50.50 -9.58
N LEU A 194 -52.87 50.96 -10.54
CA LEU A 194 -52.16 50.13 -11.50
C LEU A 194 -50.66 50.36 -11.34
N ALA A 195 -49.99 49.51 -10.57
CA ALA A 195 -48.56 49.64 -10.25
C ALA A 195 -47.69 48.76 -11.16
N PRO A 196 -46.62 49.27 -11.78
CA PRO A 196 -45.72 48.46 -12.62
C PRO A 196 -44.98 47.40 -11.79
N LEU A 197 -44.94 46.16 -12.29
CA LEU A 197 -44.26 45.05 -11.61
C LEU A 197 -42.75 44.96 -11.90
N GLN A 198 -42.26 45.75 -12.85
CA GLN A 198 -40.87 45.71 -13.34
C GLN A 198 -39.82 45.86 -12.24
N PRO A 199 -39.95 46.78 -11.26
CA PRO A 199 -38.96 46.91 -10.19
C PRO A 199 -38.86 45.64 -9.33
N ILE A 200 -40.01 45.01 -9.02
CA ILE A 200 -40.08 43.80 -8.20
C ILE A 200 -39.49 42.59 -8.92
N THR A 201 -39.74 42.47 -10.23
CA THR A 201 -39.21 41.34 -11.01
C THR A 201 -37.69 41.42 -11.20
N GLN A 202 -37.13 42.63 -11.33
CA GLN A 202 -35.68 42.82 -11.50
C GLN A 202 -34.89 42.43 -10.25
N ASP A 203 -35.37 42.79 -9.06
CA ASP A 203 -34.74 42.40 -7.80
C ASP A 203 -34.77 40.87 -7.59
N LEU A 204 -35.87 40.22 -7.96
CA LEU A 204 -36.00 38.76 -7.88
C LEU A 204 -35.07 38.04 -8.87
N GLU A 205 -34.93 38.54 -10.11
CA GLU A 205 -33.99 38.00 -11.09
C GLU A 205 -32.54 38.12 -10.63
N GLN A 206 -32.17 39.26 -10.02
CA GLN A 206 -30.83 39.46 -9.47
C GLN A 206 -30.58 38.48 -8.32
N LEU A 207 -31.49 38.35 -7.35
CA LEU A 207 -31.36 37.36 -6.28
C LEU A 207 -31.19 35.93 -6.81
N GLN A 208 -31.95 35.55 -7.84
CA GLN A 208 -31.83 34.25 -8.48
C GLN A 208 -30.43 34.03 -9.10
N ALA A 209 -29.88 35.03 -9.78
CA ALA A 209 -28.53 34.95 -10.35
C ALA A 209 -27.45 34.78 -9.25
N TRP A 210 -27.58 35.45 -8.11
CA TRP A 210 -26.67 35.29 -6.97
C TRP A 210 -26.78 33.89 -6.36
N ILE A 211 -27.99 33.34 -6.21
CA ILE A 211 -28.20 31.97 -5.71
C ILE A 211 -27.58 30.93 -6.67
N LEU A 212 -27.82 31.07 -7.98
CA LEU A 212 -27.28 30.15 -8.99
C LEU A 212 -25.75 30.19 -9.05
N SER A 213 -25.15 31.38 -8.98
CA SER A 213 -23.70 31.53 -8.96
C SER A 213 -23.07 30.95 -7.68
N ALA A 214 -23.68 31.18 -6.51
CA ALA A 214 -23.26 30.57 -5.25
C ALA A 214 -23.34 29.03 -5.29
N ALA A 215 -24.40 28.49 -5.88
CA ALA A 215 -24.56 27.04 -6.04
C ALA A 215 -23.50 26.43 -6.99
N LEU A 216 -23.24 27.09 -8.12
CA LEU A 216 -22.18 26.67 -9.04
C LEU A 216 -20.81 26.70 -8.36
N PHE A 217 -20.53 27.74 -7.58
CA PHE A 217 -19.30 27.85 -6.82
C PHE A 217 -19.14 26.69 -5.81
N LEU A 218 -20.18 26.38 -5.04
CA LEU A 218 -20.17 25.26 -4.08
C LEU A 218 -19.98 23.91 -4.77
N LEU A 219 -20.58 23.71 -5.94
CA LEU A 219 -20.41 22.49 -6.73
C LEU A 219 -18.96 22.33 -7.19
N LEU A 220 -18.35 23.39 -7.73
CA LEU A 220 -16.95 23.38 -8.15
C LEU A 220 -16.02 23.13 -6.96
N LEU A 221 -16.25 23.81 -5.84
CA LEU A 221 -15.48 23.63 -4.61
C LEU A 221 -15.56 22.18 -4.10
N SER A 222 -16.76 21.59 -4.09
CA SER A 222 -16.98 20.19 -3.72
C SER A 222 -16.21 19.23 -4.62
N GLY A 223 -16.16 19.49 -5.93
CA GLY A 223 -15.39 18.68 -6.89
C GLY A 223 -13.89 18.75 -6.67
N ILE A 224 -13.38 19.93 -6.35
CA ILE A 224 -11.96 20.11 -5.99
C ILE A 224 -11.64 19.32 -4.72
N VAL A 225 -12.46 19.43 -3.66
CA VAL A 225 -12.27 18.71 -2.40
C VAL A 225 -12.33 17.19 -2.62
N ALA A 226 -13.31 16.69 -3.37
CA ALA A 226 -13.42 15.27 -3.70
C ALA A 226 -12.22 14.74 -4.50
N PHE A 227 -11.73 15.53 -5.45
CA PHE A 227 -10.52 15.21 -6.21
C PHE A 227 -9.29 15.12 -5.30
N LEU A 228 -9.12 16.06 -4.38
CA LEU A 228 -8.02 16.07 -3.41
C LEU A 228 -8.09 14.87 -2.47
N LEU A 229 -9.26 14.55 -1.90
CA LEU A 229 -9.48 13.38 -1.04
C LEU A 229 -9.19 12.07 -1.76
N SER A 230 -9.67 11.92 -3.00
CA SER A 230 -9.39 10.74 -3.83
C SER A 230 -7.89 10.54 -4.04
N ARG A 231 -7.16 11.63 -4.32
CA ARG A 231 -5.72 11.58 -4.59
C ARG A 231 -4.88 11.36 -3.33
N LYS A 232 -5.22 12.00 -2.20
CA LYS A 232 -4.43 11.94 -0.96
C LYS A 232 -4.78 10.74 -0.06
N VAL A 233 -6.01 10.22 -0.13
CA VAL A 233 -6.48 9.18 0.80
C VAL A 233 -6.85 7.88 0.08
N ALA A 234 -7.81 7.93 -0.86
CA ALA A 234 -8.37 6.71 -1.43
C ALA A 234 -7.35 5.93 -2.27
N ARG A 235 -6.59 6.62 -3.13
CA ARG A 235 -5.61 5.95 -4.01
C ARG A 235 -4.48 5.25 -3.21
N PRO A 236 -3.79 5.90 -2.25
CA PRO A 236 -2.80 5.22 -1.40
C PRO A 236 -3.37 4.00 -0.67
N LEU A 237 -4.58 4.07 -0.10
CA LEU A 237 -5.20 2.94 0.58
C LEU A 237 -5.42 1.73 -0.32
N THR A 238 -5.86 1.95 -1.58
CA THR A 238 -6.00 0.85 -2.53
C THR A 238 -4.67 0.20 -2.92
N LEU A 239 -3.57 0.97 -2.94
CA LEU A 239 -2.23 0.44 -3.20
C LEU A 239 -1.72 -0.39 -2.02
N LEU A 240 -1.90 0.11 -0.78
CA LEU A 240 -1.54 -0.61 0.44
C LEU A 240 -2.30 -1.93 0.56
N HIS A 241 -3.61 -1.92 0.29
CA HIS A 241 -4.42 -3.13 0.29
C HIS A 241 -3.92 -4.15 -0.75
N GLY A 242 -3.61 -3.69 -1.97
CA GLY A 242 -3.07 -4.57 -3.01
C GLY A 242 -1.72 -5.20 -2.65
N ALA A 243 -0.81 -4.44 -2.05
CA ALA A 243 0.46 -4.99 -1.56
C ALA A 243 0.27 -5.99 -0.43
N ALA A 244 -0.59 -5.70 0.55
CA ALA A 244 -0.88 -6.64 1.63
C ALA A 244 -1.43 -7.97 1.10
N GLU A 245 -2.27 -7.94 0.05
CA GLU A 245 -2.80 -9.15 -0.59
C GLU A 245 -1.73 -9.94 -1.38
N GLU A 246 -0.78 -9.26 -2.02
CA GLU A 246 0.36 -9.96 -2.65
C GLU A 246 1.32 -10.54 -1.61
N MET A 247 1.55 -9.86 -0.47
CA MET A 247 2.31 -10.40 0.66
C MET A 247 1.63 -11.65 1.24
N ARG A 248 0.29 -11.66 1.35
CA ARG A 248 -0.48 -12.84 1.77
C ARG A 248 -0.26 -14.04 0.83
N LYS A 249 0.05 -13.80 -0.44
CA LYS A 249 0.38 -14.84 -1.44
C LYS A 249 1.87 -15.19 -1.47
N GLY A 250 2.68 -14.66 -0.55
CA GLY A 250 4.11 -14.95 -0.46
C GLY A 250 5.02 -14.11 -1.37
N LYS A 251 4.53 -12.99 -1.93
CA LYS A 251 5.32 -12.12 -2.81
C LYS A 251 5.75 -10.85 -2.08
N PHE A 252 7.02 -10.78 -1.70
CA PHE A 252 7.57 -9.72 -0.82
C PHE A 252 8.44 -8.67 -1.53
N GLN A 253 8.58 -8.73 -2.86
CA GLN A 253 9.57 -7.94 -3.61
C GLN A 253 9.08 -6.55 -4.07
N HIS A 254 7.86 -6.15 -3.72
CA HIS A 254 7.30 -4.87 -4.16
C HIS A 254 7.48 -3.77 -3.11
N SER A 255 8.27 -2.75 -3.45
CA SER A 255 8.30 -1.52 -2.67
C SER A 255 7.10 -0.65 -3.04
N LEU A 256 6.33 -0.26 -2.03
CA LEU A 256 5.23 0.67 -2.22
C LEU A 256 5.79 2.10 -2.30
N PRO A 257 5.44 2.88 -3.35
CA PRO A 257 5.89 4.26 -3.50
C PRO A 257 5.04 5.21 -2.64
N VAL A 258 5.07 5.02 -1.32
CA VAL A 258 4.34 5.87 -0.37
C VAL A 258 5.30 6.92 0.19
N GLN A 259 5.16 8.16 -0.28
CA GLN A 259 6.06 9.28 0.08
C GLN A 259 5.41 10.28 1.07
N GLY A 260 4.28 9.93 1.68
CA GLY A 260 3.58 10.78 2.64
C GLY A 260 4.32 10.89 3.98
N ARG A 261 4.22 12.05 4.64
CA ARG A 261 4.60 12.23 6.06
C ARG A 261 3.42 12.09 7.03
N ASP A 262 2.24 11.79 6.48
CA ASP A 262 1.01 11.52 7.21
C ASP A 262 0.95 10.07 7.71
N GLU A 263 -0.13 9.72 8.40
CA GLU A 263 -0.38 8.40 8.97
C GLU A 263 -0.38 7.31 7.88
N ILE A 264 -0.88 7.62 6.69
CA ILE A 264 -0.91 6.70 5.54
C ILE A 264 0.51 6.46 5.02
N GLY A 265 1.33 7.51 4.93
CA GLY A 265 2.74 7.42 4.61
C GLY A 265 3.51 6.55 5.59
N ARG A 266 3.31 6.76 6.89
CA ARG A 266 3.93 5.95 7.95
C ARG A 266 3.51 4.48 7.84
N LEU A 267 2.22 4.20 7.61
CA LEU A 267 1.72 2.83 7.40
C LEU A 267 2.38 2.17 6.18
N GLY A 268 2.55 2.90 5.08
CA GLY A 268 3.26 2.40 3.90
C GLY A 268 4.73 2.07 4.16
N GLN A 269 5.42 2.90 4.95
CA GLN A 269 6.81 2.64 5.36
C GLN A 269 6.91 1.41 6.27
N THR A 270 6.00 1.26 7.23
CA THR A 270 5.93 0.07 8.09
C THR A 270 5.69 -1.18 7.26
N LEU A 271 4.76 -1.16 6.31
CA LEU A 271 4.48 -2.30 5.44
C LEU A 271 5.69 -2.67 4.55
N ASN A 272 6.41 -1.67 4.02
CA ASN A 272 7.65 -1.90 3.28
C ASN A 272 8.74 -2.55 4.16
N THR A 273 8.87 -2.10 5.40
CA THR A 273 9.86 -2.65 6.36
C THR A 273 9.54 -4.11 6.66
N LEU A 274 8.28 -4.42 6.97
CA LEU A 274 7.81 -5.79 7.20
C LEU A 274 8.02 -6.69 5.97
N SER A 275 7.73 -6.18 4.77
CA SER A 275 7.95 -6.92 3.52
C SER A 275 9.41 -7.28 3.33
N LYS A 276 10.32 -6.34 3.63
CA LYS A 276 11.75 -6.59 3.56
C LYS A 276 12.22 -7.61 4.60
N GLU A 277 11.84 -7.43 5.88
CA GLU A 277 12.21 -8.35 6.95
C GLU A 277 11.72 -9.77 6.71
N LEU A 278 10.49 -9.93 6.19
CA LEU A 278 9.95 -11.24 5.80
C LEU A 278 10.72 -11.85 4.63
N SER A 279 11.04 -11.07 3.61
CA SER A 279 11.84 -11.53 2.47
C SER A 279 13.22 -12.02 2.92
N ASP A 280 13.90 -11.23 3.75
CA ASP A 280 15.23 -11.56 4.28
C ASP A 280 15.17 -12.81 5.17
N SER A 281 14.13 -12.94 6.01
CA SER A 281 13.93 -14.12 6.87
C SER A 281 13.65 -15.39 6.08
N LEU A 282 12.85 -15.32 5.01
CA LEU A 282 12.57 -16.47 4.14
C LEU A 282 13.84 -16.93 3.42
N GLN A 283 14.63 -15.99 2.88
CA GLN A 283 15.89 -16.32 2.23
C GLN A 283 16.85 -17.02 3.22
N GLN A 284 16.98 -16.52 4.45
CA GLN A 284 17.80 -17.15 5.47
C GLN A 284 17.31 -18.57 5.85
N LEU A 285 15.99 -18.78 5.87
CA LEU A 285 15.42 -20.11 6.12
C LEU A 285 15.69 -21.08 4.97
N GLU A 286 15.59 -20.62 3.72
CA GLU A 286 15.92 -21.42 2.53
C GLU A 286 17.40 -21.81 2.55
N GLU A 287 18.31 -20.86 2.76
CA GLU A 287 19.76 -21.13 2.85
C GLU A 287 20.08 -22.15 3.97
N LYS A 288 19.47 -22.02 5.15
CA LYS A 288 19.66 -22.99 6.24
C LYS A 288 19.08 -24.37 5.92
N ASN A 289 17.91 -24.43 5.29
CA ASN A 289 17.31 -25.70 4.88
C ASN A 289 18.18 -26.42 3.85
N GLU A 290 18.74 -25.70 2.89
CA GLU A 290 19.68 -26.28 1.91
C GLU A 290 20.93 -26.82 2.59
N GLN A 291 21.51 -26.07 3.54
CA GLN A 291 22.67 -26.54 4.33
C GLN A 291 22.35 -27.81 5.12
N LEU A 292 21.19 -27.86 5.79
CA LEU A 292 20.74 -29.05 6.52
C LEU A 292 20.52 -30.24 5.58
N ALA A 293 19.88 -30.02 4.44
CA ALA A 293 19.65 -31.06 3.44
C ALA A 293 20.98 -31.64 2.91
N GLN A 294 21.96 -30.79 2.61
CA GLN A 294 23.30 -31.21 2.21
C GLN A 294 24.01 -32.01 3.31
N GLY A 295 23.95 -31.56 4.57
CA GLY A 295 24.51 -32.28 5.71
C GLY A 295 23.86 -33.65 5.91
N MET A 296 22.54 -33.74 5.83
CA MET A 296 21.80 -35.01 5.93
C MET A 296 22.17 -35.97 4.78
N GLN A 297 22.33 -35.45 3.56
CA GLN A 297 22.74 -36.26 2.43
C GLN A 297 24.16 -36.82 2.64
N SER A 298 25.10 -35.97 3.08
CA SER A 298 26.47 -36.38 3.41
C SER A 298 26.52 -37.47 4.49
N MET A 299 25.66 -37.37 5.51
CA MET A 299 25.54 -38.37 6.58
C MET A 299 24.93 -39.69 6.09
N ARG A 300 23.99 -39.65 5.14
CA ARG A 300 23.45 -40.86 4.49
C ARG A 300 24.52 -41.57 3.66
N ASP A 301 25.28 -40.82 2.89
CA ASP A 301 26.37 -41.38 2.07
C ASP A 301 27.46 -42.00 2.95
N LEU A 302 27.77 -41.36 4.09
CA LEU A 302 28.65 -41.91 5.13
C LEU A 302 28.13 -43.25 5.64
N ALA A 303 26.86 -43.32 6.07
CA ALA A 303 26.27 -44.54 6.60
C ALA A 303 26.23 -45.69 5.58
N ALA A 304 25.96 -45.38 4.30
CA ALA A 304 25.97 -46.35 3.22
C ALA A 304 27.38 -46.93 2.99
N ASN A 305 28.40 -46.08 2.93
CA ASN A 305 29.79 -46.50 2.71
C ASN A 305 30.33 -47.32 3.89
N VAL A 306 30.05 -46.89 5.13
CA VAL A 306 30.42 -47.64 6.34
C VAL A 306 29.82 -49.04 6.33
N SER A 307 28.55 -49.15 5.95
CA SER A 307 27.86 -50.45 5.89
C SER A 307 28.50 -51.42 4.90
N HIS A 308 29.06 -50.91 3.81
CA HIS A 308 29.79 -51.71 2.83
C HIS A 308 31.13 -52.18 3.39
N ASP A 309 31.91 -51.26 3.96
CA ASP A 309 33.28 -51.55 4.39
C ASP A 309 33.38 -52.35 5.69
N LEU A 310 32.33 -52.35 6.51
CA LEU A 310 32.17 -53.26 7.65
C LEU A 310 31.73 -54.67 7.23
N ARG A 311 31.06 -54.83 6.07
CA ARG A 311 30.54 -56.14 5.65
C ARG A 311 31.64 -57.12 5.27
N THR A 312 32.67 -56.65 4.58
CA THR A 312 33.82 -57.47 4.17
C THR A 312 34.58 -58.09 5.34
N PRO A 313 35.08 -57.34 6.34
CA PRO A 313 35.78 -57.93 7.49
C PRO A 313 34.85 -58.85 8.30
N MET A 314 33.57 -58.50 8.43
CA MET A 314 32.58 -59.32 9.13
C MET A 314 32.39 -60.69 8.47
N PHE A 315 32.32 -60.76 7.14
CA PHE A 315 32.23 -62.04 6.44
C PHE A 315 33.50 -62.88 6.55
N LEU A 316 34.68 -62.25 6.60
CA LEU A 316 35.94 -62.97 6.83
C LEU A 316 35.98 -63.55 8.25
N ILE A 317 35.69 -62.73 9.26
CA ILE A 317 35.60 -63.17 10.66
C ILE A 317 34.62 -64.33 10.79
N GLN A 318 33.42 -64.20 10.22
CA GLN A 318 32.40 -65.24 10.27
C GLN A 318 32.87 -66.52 9.55
N GLY A 319 33.41 -66.42 8.33
CA GLY A 319 33.85 -67.58 7.56
C GLY A 319 35.01 -68.33 8.22
N TYR A 320 35.99 -67.64 8.79
CA TYR A 320 37.08 -68.27 9.52
C TYR A 320 36.62 -68.84 10.88
N ALA A 321 35.68 -68.18 11.56
CA ALA A 321 35.10 -68.71 12.79
C ALA A 321 34.26 -69.97 12.53
N GLU A 322 33.50 -70.01 11.44
CA GLU A 322 32.76 -71.20 10.97
C GLU A 322 33.73 -72.33 10.60
N ALA A 323 34.81 -72.05 9.87
CA ALA A 323 35.83 -73.04 9.52
C ALA A 323 36.54 -73.62 10.76
N LEU A 324 36.83 -72.80 11.77
CA LEU A 324 37.36 -73.27 13.06
C LEU A 324 36.35 -74.12 13.84
N ARG A 325 35.06 -73.72 13.85
CA ARG A 325 33.98 -74.45 14.52
C ARG A 325 33.75 -75.83 13.88
N ASP A 326 33.81 -75.90 12.56
CA ASP A 326 33.54 -77.11 11.79
C ASP A 326 34.81 -78.00 11.63
N ASP A 327 35.86 -77.71 12.42
CA ASP A 327 37.17 -78.42 12.47
C ASP A 327 37.84 -78.59 11.10
N MET A 328 37.67 -77.59 10.23
CA MET A 328 38.22 -77.61 8.86
C MET A 328 39.73 -77.42 8.81
N ALA A 329 40.32 -76.87 9.88
CA ALA A 329 41.77 -76.67 10.03
C ALA A 329 42.46 -77.98 10.44
N ARG A 330 43.28 -78.53 9.54
CA ARG A 330 43.90 -79.85 9.67
C ARG A 330 45.14 -79.84 10.55
N THR A 331 45.77 -78.68 10.75
CA THR A 331 46.98 -78.53 11.55
C THR A 331 46.79 -77.47 12.64
N ALA A 332 47.61 -77.53 13.69
CA ALA A 332 47.65 -76.49 14.72
C ALA A 332 48.06 -75.13 14.13
N GLN A 333 48.90 -75.13 13.09
CA GLN A 333 49.33 -73.93 12.39
C GLN A 333 48.19 -73.29 11.60
N GLU A 334 47.40 -74.07 10.85
CA GLU A 334 46.20 -73.56 10.16
C GLU A 334 45.18 -72.97 11.14
N ARG A 335 44.99 -73.59 12.31
CA ARG A 335 44.11 -73.02 13.36
C ARG A 335 44.62 -71.68 13.87
N GLN A 336 45.92 -71.57 14.10
CA GLN A 336 46.56 -70.34 14.54
C GLN A 336 46.43 -69.23 13.48
N GLU A 337 46.68 -69.55 12.20
CA GLU A 337 46.51 -68.61 11.08
C GLU A 337 45.07 -68.10 10.98
N MET A 338 44.06 -68.97 11.09
CA MET A 338 42.66 -68.55 11.09
C MET A 338 42.31 -67.63 12.27
N ALA A 339 42.81 -67.94 13.47
CA ALA A 339 42.61 -67.10 14.66
C ALA A 339 43.29 -65.72 14.51
N GLU A 340 44.48 -65.67 13.94
CA GLU A 340 45.19 -64.42 13.64
C GLU A 340 44.46 -63.57 12.59
N ILE A 341 43.84 -64.20 11.59
CA ILE A 341 42.99 -63.49 10.62
C ILE A 341 41.76 -62.90 11.30
N ILE A 342 41.06 -63.67 12.15
CA ILE A 342 39.91 -63.15 12.91
C ILE A 342 40.31 -61.95 13.78
N LEU A 343 41.44 -62.06 14.51
CA LEU A 343 41.92 -60.99 15.38
C LEU A 343 42.28 -59.73 14.56
N SER A 344 43.05 -59.88 13.50
CA SER A 344 43.47 -58.76 12.66
C SER A 344 42.29 -58.05 11.97
N GLU A 345 41.27 -58.77 11.53
CA GLU A 345 40.04 -58.16 10.99
C GLU A 345 39.19 -57.49 12.07
N THR A 346 39.19 -58.00 13.31
CA THR A 346 38.50 -57.37 14.45
C THR A 346 39.17 -56.03 14.81
N GLU A 347 40.50 -56.01 14.93
CA GLU A 347 41.28 -54.78 15.15
C GLU A 347 41.10 -53.78 13.99
N ARG A 348 40.95 -54.30 12.76
CA ARG A 348 40.67 -53.45 11.59
C ARG A 348 39.28 -52.81 11.66
N MET A 349 38.26 -53.55 12.11
CA MET A 349 36.92 -53.00 12.33
C MET A 349 36.93 -51.95 13.45
N GLU A 350 37.63 -52.19 14.55
CA GLU A 350 37.75 -51.24 15.67
C GLU A 350 38.31 -49.89 15.20
N ARG A 351 39.47 -49.92 14.50
CA ARG A 351 40.05 -48.70 13.90
C ARG A 351 39.10 -47.98 12.95
N LEU A 352 38.35 -48.72 12.13
CA LEU A 352 37.40 -48.11 11.19
C LEU A 352 36.23 -47.41 11.92
N VAL A 353 35.74 -48.01 13.01
CA VAL A 353 34.67 -47.41 13.84
C VAL A 353 35.19 -46.18 14.58
N GLU A 354 36.41 -46.21 15.10
CA GLU A 354 37.06 -45.05 15.73
C GLU A 354 37.23 -43.89 14.73
N ASP A 355 37.84 -44.16 13.58
CA ASP A 355 38.02 -43.17 12.48
C ASP A 355 36.68 -42.55 12.05
N LEU A 356 35.62 -43.37 11.99
CA LEU A 356 34.28 -42.92 11.64
C LEU A 356 33.69 -41.99 12.70
N MET A 357 33.76 -42.39 13.97
CA MET A 357 33.23 -41.61 15.09
C MET A 357 33.97 -40.28 15.21
N GLU A 358 35.25 -40.27 14.91
CA GLU A 358 36.06 -39.08 14.88
C GLU A 358 35.70 -38.14 13.73
N LEU A 359 35.62 -38.66 12.51
CA LEU A 359 35.21 -37.87 11.35
C LEU A 359 33.82 -37.27 11.57
N ALA A 360 32.87 -38.06 12.07
CA ALA A 360 31.52 -37.59 12.38
C ALA A 360 31.51 -36.48 13.45
N ARG A 361 32.41 -36.56 14.44
CA ARG A 361 32.58 -35.48 15.44
C ARG A 361 33.12 -34.21 14.78
N LEU A 362 34.21 -34.31 14.02
CA LEU A 362 34.83 -33.17 13.35
C LEU A 362 33.87 -32.45 12.38
N GLU A 363 33.03 -33.21 11.67
CA GLU A 363 32.08 -32.68 10.69
C GLU A 363 30.73 -32.23 11.29
N SER A 364 30.47 -32.49 12.58
CA SER A 364 29.20 -32.15 13.23
C SER A 364 28.90 -30.65 13.30
N GLY A 365 29.88 -29.79 13.02
CA GLY A 365 29.79 -28.33 13.17
C GLY A 365 29.78 -27.83 14.63
N TYR A 366 29.62 -28.74 15.61
CA TYR A 366 29.66 -28.42 17.04
C TYR A 366 31.01 -28.75 17.70
N PHE A 367 31.91 -29.39 16.96
CA PHE A 367 33.26 -29.66 17.44
C PHE A 367 34.03 -28.36 17.65
N ARG A 368 34.62 -28.21 18.84
CA ARG A 368 35.42 -27.05 19.20
C ARG A 368 36.88 -27.47 19.29
N PHE A 369 37.71 -26.88 18.45
CA PHE A 369 39.16 -27.04 18.51
C PHE A 369 39.72 -26.31 19.73
N GLU A 370 40.62 -26.97 20.45
CA GLU A 370 41.29 -26.41 21.62
C GLU A 370 42.51 -25.61 21.17
N MET A 371 42.26 -24.37 20.77
CA MET A 371 43.27 -23.51 20.14
C MET A 371 44.29 -22.97 21.15
N GLU A 372 45.52 -23.44 21.06
CA GLU A 372 46.65 -23.02 21.90
C GLU A 372 47.82 -22.50 21.07
N LYS A 373 48.84 -21.94 21.73
CA LYS A 373 50.07 -21.53 21.05
C LYS A 373 51.00 -22.72 20.97
N ILE A 374 51.31 -23.16 19.77
CA ILE A 374 52.22 -24.28 19.52
C ILE A 374 53.42 -23.84 18.69
N LEU A 375 54.54 -24.52 18.89
CA LEU A 375 55.70 -24.44 18.01
C LEU A 375 55.60 -25.54 16.96
N PRO A 376 55.35 -25.20 15.67
CA PRO A 376 55.21 -26.20 14.59
C PRO A 376 56.38 -27.17 14.47
N TYR A 377 57.59 -26.69 14.81
CA TYR A 377 58.80 -27.50 14.78
C TYR A 377 58.79 -28.61 15.85
N ASP A 378 58.41 -28.27 17.08
CA ASP A 378 58.35 -29.22 18.18
C ASP A 378 57.31 -30.31 17.89
N LEU A 379 56.17 -29.90 17.33
CA LEU A 379 55.14 -30.82 16.85
C LEU A 379 55.71 -31.84 15.87
N ILE A 380 56.34 -31.41 14.77
CA ILE A 380 56.93 -32.32 13.77
C ILE A 380 57.97 -33.24 14.41
N LYS A 381 58.85 -32.70 15.25
CA LYS A 381 59.93 -33.46 15.89
C LYS A 381 59.38 -34.54 16.79
N GLU A 382 58.37 -34.22 17.60
CA GLU A 382 57.72 -35.17 18.49
C GLU A 382 56.95 -36.24 17.71
N THR A 383 56.22 -35.85 16.67
CA THR A 383 55.52 -36.79 15.80
C THR A 383 56.49 -37.76 15.12
N CYS A 384 57.59 -37.27 14.53
CA CYS A 384 58.59 -38.11 13.89
C CYS A 384 59.23 -39.10 14.87
N ARG A 385 59.53 -38.65 16.10
CA ARG A 385 60.06 -39.51 17.17
C ARG A 385 59.09 -40.64 17.53
N ARG A 386 57.79 -40.35 17.61
CA ARG A 386 56.76 -41.37 17.91
C ARG A 386 56.61 -42.39 16.78
N MET A 387 56.77 -41.96 15.54
CA MET A 387 56.64 -42.80 14.34
C MET A 387 57.92 -43.57 13.97
N GLU A 388 59.06 -43.28 14.61
CA GLU A 388 60.38 -43.84 14.27
C GLU A 388 60.42 -45.38 14.42
N GLY A 389 59.70 -45.93 15.41
CA GLY A 389 59.61 -47.39 15.62
C GLY A 389 59.01 -48.11 14.41
N MET A 390 57.87 -47.63 13.93
CA MET A 390 57.21 -48.19 12.73
C MET A 390 58.05 -48.01 11.47
N ALA A 391 58.75 -46.88 11.34
CA ALA A 391 59.64 -46.64 10.20
C ALA A 391 60.82 -47.64 10.19
N LYS A 392 61.42 -47.93 11.35
CA LYS A 392 62.49 -48.93 11.49
C LYS A 392 62.03 -50.34 11.18
N GLU A 393 60.85 -50.73 11.66
CA GLU A 393 60.25 -52.04 11.39
C GLU A 393 60.00 -52.26 9.89
N ARG A 394 59.66 -51.19 9.16
CA ARG A 394 59.46 -51.22 7.70
C ARG A 394 60.74 -50.97 6.88
N HIS A 395 61.89 -50.78 7.53
CA HIS A 395 63.17 -50.42 6.92
C HIS A 395 63.10 -49.13 6.06
N ILE A 396 62.40 -48.11 6.54
CA ILE A 396 62.25 -46.81 5.87
C ILE A 396 62.94 -45.72 6.69
N LEU A 397 63.67 -44.82 6.03
CA LEU A 397 64.26 -43.67 6.68
C LEU A 397 63.21 -42.58 6.91
N LEU A 398 62.81 -42.34 8.16
CA LEU A 398 61.96 -41.21 8.54
C LEU A 398 62.83 -40.07 9.08
N GLN A 399 62.79 -38.90 8.46
CA GLN A 399 63.54 -37.75 8.93
C GLN A 399 62.75 -36.42 8.82
N PRO A 400 62.83 -35.55 9.84
CA PRO A 400 62.41 -34.17 9.70
C PRO A 400 63.45 -33.39 8.87
N SER A 401 63.00 -32.58 7.92
CA SER A 401 63.84 -31.68 7.12
C SER A 401 63.35 -30.25 7.26
N ILE A 402 64.21 -29.37 7.78
CA ILE A 402 63.87 -27.95 7.97
C ILE A 402 64.50 -27.16 6.84
N ILE A 403 63.68 -26.48 6.05
CA ILE A 403 64.14 -25.66 4.92
C ILE A 403 64.50 -24.24 5.38
N ASP A 404 63.85 -23.74 6.44
CA ASP A 404 64.07 -22.39 6.99
C ASP A 404 64.97 -22.39 8.25
N ARG A 405 65.60 -21.24 8.56
CA ARG A 405 66.39 -21.09 9.79
C ARG A 405 65.48 -21.21 11.02
N ILE A 406 65.88 -22.04 11.98
CA ILE A 406 65.19 -22.28 13.26
C ILE A 406 64.82 -20.96 13.96
N ASP A 407 65.68 -19.94 13.85
CA ASP A 407 65.56 -18.61 14.43
C ASP A 407 64.34 -17.79 13.93
N THR A 408 63.68 -18.22 12.84
CA THR A 408 62.49 -17.57 12.26
C THR A 408 61.18 -18.31 12.56
N MET A 409 61.24 -19.43 13.30
CA MET A 409 60.07 -20.22 13.70
C MET A 409 59.24 -19.43 14.73
N LYS A 410 58.02 -19.06 14.35
CA LYS A 410 57.06 -18.39 15.23
C LYS A 410 56.03 -19.39 15.71
N GLU A 411 55.56 -19.19 16.94
CA GLU A 411 54.36 -19.85 17.46
C GLU A 411 53.17 -19.57 16.54
N ILE A 412 52.32 -20.57 16.34
CA ILE A 412 51.02 -20.42 15.70
C ILE A 412 49.92 -20.76 16.69
N ARG A 413 48.74 -20.20 16.48
CA ARG A 413 47.54 -20.56 17.24
C ARG A 413 46.84 -21.73 16.56
N ALA A 414 46.89 -22.92 17.16
CA ALA A 414 46.29 -24.14 16.61
C ALA A 414 45.99 -25.16 17.72
N ASP A 415 45.18 -26.16 17.42
CA ASP A 415 44.99 -27.34 18.26
C ASP A 415 46.13 -28.32 17.98
N GLY A 416 47.11 -28.36 18.89
CA GLY A 416 48.33 -29.15 18.74
C GLY A 416 48.07 -30.64 18.60
N GLY A 417 47.16 -31.18 19.40
CA GLY A 417 46.82 -32.60 19.37
C GLY A 417 46.19 -33.01 18.04
N ARG A 418 45.31 -32.17 17.48
CA ARG A 418 44.70 -32.43 16.17
C ARG A 418 45.69 -32.30 15.03
N LEU A 419 46.58 -31.31 15.06
CA LEU A 419 47.63 -31.21 14.05
C LEU A 419 48.65 -32.36 14.15
N GLU A 420 48.95 -32.85 15.36
CA GLU A 420 49.77 -34.04 15.57
C GLU A 420 49.13 -35.24 14.86
N GLN A 421 47.83 -35.44 15.08
CA GLN A 421 47.07 -36.50 14.46
C GLN A 421 47.06 -36.40 12.93
N ALA A 422 46.88 -35.19 12.38
CA ALA A 422 46.95 -34.96 10.94
C ALA A 422 48.33 -35.36 10.37
N LEU A 423 49.41 -35.01 11.07
CA LEU A 423 50.77 -35.43 10.70
C LEU A 423 50.97 -36.93 10.79
N MET A 424 50.47 -37.58 11.85
CA MET A 424 50.55 -39.04 12.01
C MET A 424 49.87 -39.76 10.85
N ASN A 425 48.67 -39.32 10.46
CA ASN A 425 47.94 -39.90 9.34
C ASN A 425 48.70 -39.74 8.01
N LEU A 426 49.33 -38.58 7.76
CA LEU A 426 50.14 -38.38 6.56
C LEU A 426 51.44 -39.20 6.58
N ILE A 427 52.12 -39.30 7.72
CA ILE A 427 53.36 -40.08 7.88
C ILE A 427 53.06 -41.57 7.74
N ASP A 428 52.01 -42.07 8.39
CA ASP A 428 51.58 -43.47 8.25
C ASP A 428 51.25 -43.81 6.78
N ASN A 429 50.55 -42.91 6.08
CA ASN A 429 50.31 -43.05 4.64
C ASN A 429 51.63 -43.13 3.84
N GLY A 430 52.59 -42.25 4.12
CA GLY A 430 53.91 -42.25 3.49
C GLY A 430 54.70 -43.55 3.76
N LEU A 431 54.70 -44.03 5.01
CA LEU A 431 55.38 -45.26 5.41
C LEU A 431 54.75 -46.51 4.80
N ARG A 432 53.43 -46.52 4.57
CA ARG A 432 52.72 -47.63 3.91
C ARG A 432 53.01 -47.74 2.43
N HIS A 433 53.25 -46.62 1.75
CA HIS A 433 53.40 -46.58 0.28
C HIS A 433 54.86 -46.45 -0.18
N THR A 434 55.79 -46.35 0.76
CA THR A 434 57.24 -46.39 0.50
C THR A 434 57.77 -47.82 0.61
N PRO A 435 58.50 -48.34 -0.39
CA PRO A 435 59.13 -49.66 -0.29
C PRO A 435 60.31 -49.65 0.72
N PRO A 436 60.71 -50.83 1.25
CA PRO A 436 61.91 -50.95 2.10
C PRO A 436 63.15 -50.34 1.44
N GLY A 437 63.93 -49.59 2.21
CA GLY A 437 65.08 -48.81 1.72
C GLY A 437 64.73 -47.42 1.17
N GLY A 438 63.44 -47.07 1.10
CA GLY A 438 62.99 -45.72 0.75
C GLY A 438 63.04 -44.73 1.91
N GLN A 439 62.52 -43.52 1.66
CA GLN A 439 62.57 -42.41 2.60
C GLN A 439 61.23 -41.67 2.70
N VAL A 440 60.87 -41.27 3.92
CA VAL A 440 59.77 -40.34 4.20
C VAL A 440 60.36 -39.11 4.90
N THR A 441 60.15 -37.93 4.31
CA THR A 441 60.69 -36.66 4.81
C THR A 441 59.56 -35.71 5.19
N VAL A 442 59.54 -35.28 6.45
CA VAL A 442 58.56 -34.29 6.94
C VAL A 442 59.20 -32.90 6.89
N THR A 443 58.64 -31.99 6.09
CA THR A 443 59.14 -30.63 5.89
C THR A 443 58.21 -29.57 6.47
N LEU A 444 58.82 -28.49 6.95
CA LEU A 444 58.14 -27.30 7.45
C LEU A 444 58.63 -26.09 6.65
N THR A 445 57.68 -25.31 6.11
CA THR A 445 57.98 -24.07 5.37
C THR A 445 57.16 -22.92 5.92
N MET A 446 57.82 -21.80 6.24
CA MET A 446 57.17 -20.62 6.81
C MET A 446 56.74 -19.65 5.70
N GLU A 447 55.48 -19.69 5.30
CA GLU A 447 54.94 -18.74 4.31
C GLU A 447 54.53 -17.40 4.96
N LYS A 448 54.27 -16.34 4.17
CA LYS A 448 53.89 -15.02 4.73
C LYS A 448 52.61 -15.06 5.58
N LYS A 449 51.60 -15.83 5.16
CA LYS A 449 50.27 -15.88 5.80
C LYS A 449 49.94 -17.21 6.46
N ALA A 450 50.73 -18.25 6.20
CA ALA A 450 50.46 -19.61 6.66
C ALA A 450 51.76 -20.35 7.00
N VAL A 451 51.62 -21.50 7.64
CA VAL A 451 52.67 -22.49 7.87
C VAL A 451 52.32 -23.73 7.06
N LEU A 452 53.24 -24.18 6.21
CA LEU A 452 53.08 -25.34 5.36
C LEU A 452 53.81 -26.54 5.98
N PHE A 453 53.05 -27.59 6.25
CA PHE A 453 53.54 -28.90 6.66
C PHE A 453 53.46 -29.83 5.45
N SER A 454 54.53 -30.54 5.13
CA SER A 454 54.56 -31.47 3.99
C SER A 454 55.21 -32.79 4.40
N VAL A 455 54.65 -33.89 3.92
CA VAL A 455 55.17 -35.25 4.08
C VAL A 455 55.46 -35.78 2.69
N ASN A 456 56.74 -35.99 2.41
CA ASN A 456 57.27 -36.40 1.12
C ASN A 456 57.71 -37.86 1.21
N ASP A 457 57.10 -38.73 0.42
CA ASP A 457 57.50 -40.14 0.31
C ASP A 457 58.28 -40.38 -1.00
N THR A 458 59.10 -41.44 -1.01
CA THR A 458 59.78 -41.94 -2.24
C THR A 458 59.10 -43.20 -2.76
N GLY A 459 57.77 -43.30 -2.60
CA GLY A 459 56.98 -44.45 -3.00
C GLY A 459 56.69 -44.51 -4.50
N SER A 460 55.68 -45.30 -4.88
CA SER A 460 55.27 -45.44 -6.29
C SER A 460 54.55 -44.21 -6.87
N GLY A 461 54.19 -43.25 -6.01
CA GLY A 461 53.28 -42.17 -6.36
C GLY A 461 51.86 -42.67 -6.65
N LEU A 462 51.02 -41.77 -7.17
CA LEU A 462 49.61 -41.99 -7.47
C LEU A 462 49.36 -42.00 -8.99
N SER A 463 48.28 -42.64 -9.45
CA SER A 463 47.83 -42.48 -10.83
C SER A 463 47.14 -41.12 -11.04
N ALA A 464 47.05 -40.63 -12.28
CA ALA A 464 46.37 -39.36 -12.57
C ALA A 464 44.88 -39.37 -12.19
N GLU A 465 44.25 -40.55 -12.19
CA GLU A 465 42.85 -40.75 -11.80
C GLU A 465 42.66 -40.73 -10.28
N ASP A 466 43.66 -41.16 -9.51
CA ASP A 466 43.58 -41.20 -8.05
C ASP A 466 43.80 -39.81 -7.41
N VAL A 467 44.67 -38.98 -8.00
CA VAL A 467 45.06 -37.65 -7.47
C VAL A 467 43.88 -36.78 -6.99
N PRO A 468 42.80 -36.57 -7.77
CA PRO A 468 41.70 -35.71 -7.32
C PRO A 468 40.85 -36.35 -6.20
N ARG A 469 40.93 -37.68 -6.03
CA ARG A 469 40.02 -38.46 -5.19
C ARG A 469 40.63 -38.91 -3.86
N VAL A 470 41.95 -38.77 -3.66
CA VAL A 470 42.65 -39.20 -2.43
C VAL A 470 42.09 -38.58 -1.14
N TRP A 471 41.42 -37.43 -1.23
CA TRP A 471 40.80 -36.74 -0.10
C TRP A 471 39.32 -37.12 0.11
N GLU A 472 38.75 -37.95 -0.77
CA GLU A 472 37.40 -38.50 -0.62
C GLU A 472 37.39 -39.57 0.48
N ARG A 473 36.27 -39.65 1.21
CA ARG A 473 36.06 -40.64 2.27
C ARG A 473 36.03 -42.06 1.68
N PHE A 474 36.63 -43.02 2.36
CA PHE A 474 36.70 -44.43 1.96
C PHE A 474 37.37 -44.67 0.60
N TYR A 475 38.04 -43.67 0.03
CA TYR A 475 38.71 -43.82 -1.26
C TYR A 475 40.02 -44.59 -1.11
N ARG A 476 40.23 -45.56 -2.00
CA ARG A 476 41.44 -46.39 -2.07
C ARG A 476 41.78 -46.63 -3.55
N GLY A 477 43.01 -46.30 -3.96
CA GLY A 477 43.46 -46.56 -5.34
C GLY A 477 43.58 -48.06 -5.64
N ASP A 478 43.38 -48.46 -6.91
CA ASP A 478 43.24 -49.87 -7.31
C ASP A 478 44.43 -50.76 -6.93
N LYS A 479 45.66 -50.22 -6.88
CA LYS A 479 46.86 -50.98 -6.46
C LYS A 479 46.85 -51.37 -4.99
N SER A 480 46.12 -50.65 -4.14
CA SER A 480 46.01 -50.91 -2.69
C SER A 480 44.95 -51.96 -2.34
N ARG A 481 44.06 -52.33 -3.28
CA ARG A 481 43.02 -53.34 -3.07
C ARG A 481 43.53 -54.78 -3.08
N ASN A 482 44.66 -55.05 -3.74
CA ASN A 482 45.19 -56.40 -3.95
C ASN A 482 46.30 -56.83 -2.98
N ARG A 483 46.80 -55.94 -2.10
CA ARG A 483 47.74 -56.33 -1.04
C ARG A 483 46.97 -56.78 0.20
N LYS A 484 47.08 -58.06 0.55
CA LYS A 484 46.54 -58.68 1.78
C LYS A 484 46.98 -57.99 3.09
N THR A 485 47.86 -57.00 3.04
CA THR A 485 48.51 -56.35 4.19
C THR A 485 48.15 -54.88 4.40
N ASP A 486 47.37 -54.25 3.52
CA ASP A 486 47.07 -52.81 3.66
C ASP A 486 45.77 -52.56 4.46
N ALA A 487 45.93 -52.44 5.78
CA ALA A 487 44.86 -52.15 6.74
C ALA A 487 44.51 -50.64 6.85
N SER A 488 44.34 -49.93 5.73
CA SER A 488 43.90 -48.52 5.76
C SER A 488 42.39 -48.43 5.56
N SER A 489 41.69 -47.74 6.47
CA SER A 489 40.24 -47.50 6.40
C SER A 489 39.82 -46.63 5.21
N GLY A 490 40.75 -45.90 4.59
CA GLY A 490 40.43 -44.86 3.59
C GLY A 490 39.84 -43.59 4.21
N LEU A 491 39.83 -43.49 5.55
CA LEU A 491 39.34 -42.31 6.28
C LEU A 491 40.47 -41.39 6.74
N GLY A 492 41.70 -41.88 6.87
CA GLY A 492 42.83 -41.10 7.40
C GLY A 492 43.04 -39.76 6.70
N LEU A 493 43.07 -39.73 5.35
CA LEU A 493 43.22 -38.47 4.59
C LEU A 493 41.99 -37.56 4.68
N ALA A 494 40.78 -38.13 4.81
CA ALA A 494 39.57 -37.35 5.05
C ALA A 494 39.58 -36.70 6.44
N ILE A 495 40.10 -37.40 7.46
CA ILE A 495 40.30 -36.87 8.81
C ILE A 495 41.33 -35.73 8.78
N VAL A 496 42.46 -35.90 8.05
CA VAL A 496 43.43 -34.80 7.84
C VAL A 496 42.74 -33.58 7.25
N LYS A 497 41.94 -33.77 6.20
CA LYS A 497 41.20 -32.68 5.56
C LYS A 497 40.24 -32.00 6.55
N ALA A 498 39.45 -32.75 7.31
CA ALA A 498 38.52 -32.19 8.29
C ALA A 498 39.22 -31.41 9.41
N ILE A 499 40.35 -31.92 9.92
CA ILE A 499 41.18 -31.22 10.91
C ILE A 499 41.71 -29.90 10.34
N VAL A 500 42.29 -29.94 9.13
CA VAL A 500 42.90 -28.78 8.49
C VAL A 500 41.86 -27.72 8.13
N GLU A 501 40.71 -28.12 7.58
CA GLU A 501 39.59 -27.22 7.28
C GLU A 501 39.00 -26.61 8.56
N GLY A 502 38.94 -27.37 9.66
CA GLY A 502 38.58 -26.86 10.99
C GLY A 502 39.53 -25.77 11.51
N HIS A 503 40.79 -25.81 11.08
CA HIS A 503 41.79 -24.75 11.31
C HIS A 503 41.78 -23.66 10.22
N ARG A 504 40.75 -23.61 9.35
CA ARG A 504 40.67 -22.73 8.17
C ARG A 504 41.87 -22.85 7.22
N GLY A 505 42.50 -24.03 7.23
CA GLY A 505 43.64 -24.37 6.41
C GLY A 505 43.25 -24.95 5.05
N GLN A 506 44.26 -25.38 4.30
CA GLN A 506 44.09 -26.04 3.00
C GLN A 506 44.99 -27.25 2.91
N VAL A 507 44.47 -28.38 2.43
CA VAL A 507 45.24 -29.57 2.08
C VAL A 507 45.65 -29.53 0.61
N GLY A 508 46.70 -30.26 0.25
CA GLY A 508 47.06 -30.46 -1.15
C GLY A 508 48.07 -31.58 -1.34
N LEU A 509 48.30 -31.90 -2.61
CA LEU A 509 49.12 -33.02 -3.04
C LEU A 509 49.95 -32.59 -4.26
N GLU A 510 51.24 -32.89 -4.21
CA GLU A 510 52.11 -32.90 -5.39
C GLU A 510 52.52 -34.34 -5.69
N ASN A 511 52.02 -34.89 -6.79
CA ASN A 511 52.31 -36.26 -7.20
C ASN A 511 53.45 -36.31 -8.21
N ARG A 512 54.42 -37.21 -7.99
CA ARG A 512 55.53 -37.48 -8.92
C ARG A 512 55.49 -38.97 -9.28
N PRO A 513 54.74 -39.37 -10.32
CA PRO A 513 54.55 -40.78 -10.66
C PRO A 513 55.89 -41.55 -10.75
N GLY A 514 56.03 -42.63 -9.98
CA GLY A 514 57.26 -43.44 -9.90
C GLY A 514 58.40 -42.85 -9.06
N GLN A 515 58.20 -41.66 -8.46
CA GLN A 515 59.17 -40.99 -7.58
C GLN A 515 58.53 -40.54 -6.24
N GLY A 516 57.30 -41.00 -5.96
CA GLY A 516 56.58 -40.75 -4.72
C GLY A 516 55.53 -39.63 -4.80
N ALA A 517 55.03 -39.23 -3.64
CA ALA A 517 54.07 -38.15 -3.48
C ALA A 517 54.45 -37.20 -2.34
N SER A 518 53.97 -35.97 -2.42
CA SER A 518 54.09 -34.98 -1.35
C SER A 518 52.70 -34.54 -0.93
N PHE A 519 52.24 -35.06 0.20
CA PHE A 519 51.00 -34.61 0.83
C PHE A 519 51.32 -33.46 1.77
N TYR A 520 50.52 -32.39 1.72
CA TYR A 520 50.79 -31.22 2.54
C TYR A 520 49.50 -30.57 3.04
N PHE A 521 49.64 -29.77 4.10
CA PHE A 521 48.59 -28.89 4.58
C PHE A 521 49.14 -27.54 5.04
N ARG A 522 48.33 -26.49 4.87
CA ARG A 522 48.64 -25.10 5.25
C ARG A 522 47.76 -24.66 6.39
N ILE A 523 48.35 -24.14 7.46
CA ILE A 523 47.64 -23.55 8.61
C ILE A 523 47.87 -22.04 8.62
N PRO A 524 46.81 -21.19 8.64
CA PRO A 524 46.96 -19.75 8.73
C PRO A 524 47.68 -19.31 10.00
N LYS A 525 48.58 -18.32 9.91
CA LYS A 525 49.34 -17.81 11.07
C LYS A 525 48.49 -16.99 12.05
N ASN A 526 47.42 -16.35 11.55
CA ASN A 526 46.48 -15.57 12.33
C ASN A 526 45.08 -16.19 12.14
N LEU A 527 44.56 -16.85 13.18
CA LEU A 527 43.20 -17.41 13.21
C LEU A 527 42.21 -16.52 13.96
#